data_AF-A0A1V6SI18-F1
#
_entry.id   AF-A0A1V6SI18-F1
#
_cell.length_a   1.000
_cell.length_b   1.000
_cell.length_c   1.000
_cell.angle_alpha   90.00
_cell.angle_beta   90.00
_cell.angle_gamma   90.00
#
_symmetry.space_group_name_H-M   'P 1'
#
loop_
_entity.id
_entity.type
_entity.pdbx_description
1 polymer ?
#
loop_
_entity_poly.entity_id
_entity_poly.type
_entity_poly.pdbx_seq_one_letter_code
_entity_poly.pdbx_strand_id
1 'polypeptide(L)'
;MVRVNFLIAMALATGSLAASNCQAKDNACRTAPSANMAQCAADKAACCSTAYDDCRGAPNANMATCASEHASCTGSLPSPAETCQSKYNSCRVGPDANMSSCVSEHASCCSDAFDLCRGAPDANMAQCASENAACKNQK
;
A
#
# COMPACT_ATOMS: atom_id res chain seq x y z
N MET A 1 3.56 -45.63 28.45
CA MET A 1 4.08 -45.16 27.14
C MET A 1 2.94 -44.49 26.40
N VAL A 2 2.92 -43.16 26.34
CA VAL A 2 2.02 -42.42 25.43
C VAL A 2 2.94 -41.48 24.65
N ARG A 3 3.17 -41.81 23.39
CA ARG A 3 3.93 -40.99 22.45
C ARG A 3 3.05 -39.79 22.09
N VAL A 4 3.27 -38.67 22.76
CA VAL A 4 2.57 -37.42 22.45
C VAL A 4 3.27 -36.79 21.24
N ASN A 5 2.75 -37.11 20.06
CA ASN A 5 3.21 -36.56 18.79
C ASN A 5 2.56 -35.18 18.60
N PHE A 6 3.05 -34.18 19.33
CA PHE A 6 2.69 -32.78 19.10
C PHE A 6 3.35 -32.28 17.82
N LEU A 7 2.75 -32.59 16.67
CA LEU A 7 2.92 -31.80 15.46
C LEU A 7 2.20 -30.48 15.68
N ILE A 8 2.89 -29.53 16.32
CA ILE A 8 2.49 -28.13 16.38
C ILE A 8 2.63 -27.59 14.96
N ALA A 9 1.55 -27.69 14.18
CA ALA A 9 1.40 -26.92 12.96
C ALA A 9 1.34 -25.45 13.38
N MET A 10 2.46 -24.74 13.21
CA MET A 10 2.49 -23.28 13.21
C MET A 10 1.52 -22.79 12.14
N ALA A 11 0.32 -22.40 12.57
CA ALA A 11 -0.60 -21.62 11.75
C ALA A 11 0.02 -20.23 11.58
N LEU A 12 0.90 -20.11 10.59
CA LEU A 12 1.48 -18.86 10.13
C LEU A 12 0.34 -17.98 9.61
N ALA A 13 0.18 -16.84 10.27
CA ALA A 13 -0.50 -15.62 9.84
C ALA A 13 -0.73 -15.53 8.31
N THR A 14 -1.85 -16.08 7.83
CA THR A 14 -2.27 -15.96 6.42
C THR A 14 -2.94 -14.61 6.14
N GLY A 15 -3.40 -13.88 7.17
CA GLY A 15 -4.08 -12.59 7.03
C GLY A 15 -3.18 -11.46 6.51
N SER A 16 -1.93 -11.39 6.98
CA SER A 16 -0.95 -10.41 6.53
C SER A 16 -0.49 -10.62 5.08
N LEU A 17 -0.45 -11.87 4.61
CA LEU A 17 -0.20 -12.19 3.20
C LEU A 17 -1.38 -11.84 2.28
N ALA A 18 -2.61 -11.90 2.78
CA ALA A 18 -3.79 -11.55 2.00
C ALA A 18 -3.93 -10.03 1.82
N ALA A 19 -3.75 -9.25 2.89
CA ALA A 19 -3.79 -7.79 2.83
C ALA A 19 -2.71 -7.20 1.90
N SER A 20 -1.49 -7.74 1.96
CA SER A 20 -0.39 -7.35 1.06
C SER A 20 -0.64 -7.73 -0.40
N ASN A 21 -1.32 -8.85 -0.67
CA ASN A 21 -1.75 -9.21 -2.03
C ASN A 21 -2.85 -8.30 -2.57
N CYS A 22 -3.82 -7.88 -1.74
CA CYS A 22 -4.86 -6.94 -2.14
C CYS A 22 -4.27 -5.57 -2.50
N GLN A 23 -3.27 -5.12 -1.75
CA GLN A 23 -2.50 -3.93 -2.06
C GLN A 23 -1.72 -4.08 -3.37
N ALA A 24 -1.02 -5.19 -3.58
CA ALA A 24 -0.32 -5.44 -4.85
C ALA A 24 -1.28 -5.45 -6.05
N LYS A 25 -2.50 -6.00 -5.89
CA LYS A 25 -3.55 -5.97 -6.91
C LYS A 25 -4.11 -4.59 -7.17
N ASP A 26 -4.35 -3.79 -6.13
CA ASP A 26 -4.77 -2.39 -6.30
C ASP A 26 -3.68 -1.60 -7.03
N ASN A 27 -2.41 -1.73 -6.62
CA ASN A 27 -1.32 -1.06 -7.30
C ASN A 27 -1.22 -1.48 -8.76
N ALA A 28 -1.27 -2.79 -9.04
CA ALA A 28 -1.27 -3.31 -10.40
C ALA A 28 -2.45 -2.77 -11.21
N CYS A 29 -3.66 -2.71 -10.62
CA CYS A 29 -4.85 -2.14 -11.24
C CYS A 29 -4.65 -0.65 -11.54
N ARG A 30 -4.19 0.15 -10.58
CA ARG A 30 -3.97 1.59 -10.76
C ARG A 30 -2.88 1.90 -11.79
N THR A 31 -1.92 0.99 -11.96
CA THR A 31 -0.88 1.10 -13.00
C THR A 31 -1.29 0.51 -14.34
N ALA A 32 -2.47 -0.13 -14.43
CA ALA A 32 -2.91 -0.80 -15.65
C ALA A 32 -3.48 0.20 -16.70
N PRO A 33 -3.36 -0.14 -18.00
CA PRO A 33 -4.03 0.56 -19.09
C PRO A 33 -5.54 0.74 -18.84
N SER A 34 -6.07 1.96 -19.02
CA SER A 34 -7.52 2.24 -18.89
C SER A 34 -8.13 1.86 -17.54
N ALA A 35 -7.32 1.80 -16.49
CA ALA A 35 -7.77 1.46 -15.16
C ALA A 35 -8.84 2.43 -14.65
N ASN A 36 -10.01 1.88 -14.33
CA ASN A 36 -11.02 2.64 -13.64
C ASN A 36 -10.64 2.69 -12.15
N MET A 37 -10.23 3.87 -11.67
CA MET A 37 -9.78 4.04 -10.29
C MET A 37 -10.88 3.72 -9.26
N ALA A 38 -12.16 3.93 -9.62
CA ALA A 38 -13.28 3.52 -8.77
C ALA A 38 -13.42 1.99 -8.76
N GLN A 39 -13.15 1.32 -9.88
CA GLN A 39 -13.12 -0.14 -9.95
C GLN A 39 -11.93 -0.71 -9.18
N CYS A 40 -10.73 -0.15 -9.31
CA CYS A 40 -9.56 -0.59 -8.54
C CYS A 40 -9.79 -0.45 -7.04
N ALA A 41 -10.36 0.67 -6.60
CA ALA A 41 -10.71 0.87 -5.20
C ALA A 41 -11.81 -0.11 -4.73
N ALA A 42 -12.81 -0.41 -5.57
CA ALA A 42 -13.84 -1.38 -5.29
C ALA A 42 -13.28 -2.82 -5.21
N ASP A 43 -12.41 -3.20 -6.13
CA ASP A 43 -11.76 -4.52 -6.19
C ASP A 43 -10.84 -4.72 -4.98
N LYS A 44 -10.10 -3.68 -4.58
CA LYS A 44 -9.31 -3.67 -3.36
C LYS A 44 -10.21 -3.85 -2.13
N ALA A 45 -11.27 -3.06 -2.01
CA ALA A 45 -12.19 -3.14 -0.87
C ALA A 45 -12.84 -4.53 -0.78
N ALA A 46 -13.22 -5.12 -1.92
CA ALA A 46 -13.74 -6.48 -1.99
C ALA A 46 -12.69 -7.51 -1.54
N CYS A 47 -11.45 -7.42 -2.05
CA CYS A 47 -10.35 -8.28 -1.65
C CYS A 47 -10.05 -8.21 -0.14
N CYS A 48 -10.02 -7.00 0.41
CA CYS A 48 -9.81 -6.78 1.83
C CYS A 48 -10.95 -7.34 2.68
N SER A 49 -12.20 -7.20 2.22
CA SER A 49 -13.37 -7.75 2.91
C SER A 49 -13.31 -9.28 2.96
N THR A 50 -12.95 -9.93 1.83
CA THR A 50 -12.75 -11.39 1.79
C THR A 50 -11.63 -11.83 2.74
N ALA A 51 -10.48 -11.14 2.75
CA ALA A 51 -9.39 -11.45 3.67
C ALA A 51 -9.79 -11.30 5.15
N TYR A 52 -10.64 -10.31 5.44
CA TYR A 52 -11.18 -10.10 6.79
C TYR A 52 -12.13 -11.22 7.22
N ASP A 53 -13.05 -11.64 6.34
CA ASP A 53 -13.98 -12.74 6.62
C ASP A 53 -13.25 -14.07 6.80
N ASP A 54 -12.24 -14.35 5.97
CA ASP A 54 -11.37 -15.52 6.09
C ASP A 54 -10.61 -15.51 7.43
N CYS A 55 -10.06 -14.36 7.82
CA CYS A 55 -9.39 -14.21 9.12
C CYS A 55 -10.36 -14.48 10.27
N ARG A 56 -11.60 -13.99 10.20
CA ARG A 56 -12.61 -14.24 11.23
C ARG A 56 -13.09 -15.69 11.29
N GLY A 57 -13.08 -16.40 10.16
CA GLY A 57 -13.46 -17.80 10.07
C GLY A 57 -12.38 -18.77 10.55
N ALA A 58 -11.14 -18.32 10.71
CA ALA A 58 -10.02 -19.17 11.10
C ALA A 58 -10.06 -19.53 12.61
N PRO A 59 -9.76 -20.80 12.97
CA PRO A 59 -9.73 -21.22 14.36
C PRO A 59 -8.61 -20.54 15.13
N ASN A 60 -8.93 -19.97 16.30
CA ASN A 60 -8.03 -19.17 17.15
C ASN A 60 -7.58 -17.83 16.54
N ALA A 61 -8.29 -17.30 15.55
CA ALA A 61 -7.97 -15.98 15.01
C ALA A 61 -8.15 -14.87 16.05
N ASN A 62 -7.20 -13.94 16.07
CA ASN A 62 -7.30 -12.74 16.88
C ASN A 62 -8.13 -11.69 16.13
N MET A 63 -9.34 -11.42 16.61
CA MET A 63 -10.26 -10.48 15.97
C MET A 63 -9.73 -9.04 15.92
N ALA A 64 -8.89 -8.63 16.88
CA ALA A 64 -8.23 -7.33 16.85
C ALA A 64 -7.18 -7.27 15.73
N THR A 65 -6.44 -8.36 15.51
CA THR A 65 -5.51 -8.48 14.39
C THR A 65 -6.26 -8.45 13.06
N CYS A 66 -7.34 -9.22 12.91
CA CYS A 66 -8.16 -9.20 11.68
C CYS A 66 -8.69 -7.80 11.37
N ALA A 67 -9.19 -7.08 12.37
CA ALA A 67 -9.69 -5.71 12.19
C ALA A 67 -8.56 -4.73 11.82
N SER A 68 -7.37 -4.87 12.43
CA SER A 68 -6.19 -4.06 12.10
C SER A 68 -5.69 -4.30 10.68
N GLU A 69 -5.67 -5.56 10.23
CA GLU A 69 -5.28 -5.94 8.88
C GLU A 69 -6.30 -5.46 7.85
N HIS A 70 -7.60 -5.58 8.15
CA HIS A 70 -8.66 -5.04 7.31
C HIS A 70 -8.57 -3.51 7.16
N ALA A 71 -8.31 -2.78 8.26
CA ALA A 71 -8.11 -1.34 8.23
C ALA A 71 -6.86 -0.96 7.40
N SER A 72 -5.78 -1.73 7.54
CA SER A 72 -4.54 -1.52 6.76
C SER A 72 -4.72 -1.86 5.27
N CYS A 73 -5.59 -2.82 4.96
CA CYS A 73 -5.90 -3.25 3.61
C CYS A 73 -6.85 -2.27 2.91
N THR A 74 -7.92 -1.84 3.58
CA THR A 74 -8.91 -0.88 3.05
C THR A 74 -8.37 0.54 3.01
N GLY A 75 -7.47 0.90 3.93
CA GLY A 75 -6.79 2.20 3.91
C GLY A 75 -6.11 2.44 2.58
N SER A 76 -6.36 3.59 1.96
CA SER A 76 -5.80 3.98 0.65
C SER A 76 -4.32 3.61 0.57
N LEU A 77 -3.92 2.92 -0.51
CA LEU A 77 -2.50 2.86 -0.79
C LEU A 77 -2.01 4.30 -0.95
N PRO A 78 -0.92 4.69 -0.26
CA PRO A 78 -0.41 6.02 -0.43
C PRO A 78 -0.06 6.18 -1.89
N SER A 79 -0.69 7.17 -2.53
CA SER A 79 -0.27 7.62 -3.84
C SER A 79 1.24 7.85 -3.85
N PRO A 80 1.90 7.82 -5.02
CA PRO A 80 3.30 8.18 -5.10
C PRO A 80 3.58 9.54 -4.43
N ALA A 81 2.63 10.47 -4.54
CA ALA A 81 2.63 11.74 -3.81
C ALA A 81 2.65 11.56 -2.29
N GLU A 82 1.72 10.79 -1.71
CA GLU A 82 1.70 10.52 -0.26
C GLU A 82 2.93 9.76 0.22
N THR A 83 3.48 8.85 -0.59
CA THR A 83 4.71 8.13 -0.27
C THR A 83 5.90 9.09 -0.20
N CYS A 84 6.02 9.98 -1.18
CA CYS A 84 7.06 11.02 -1.17
C CYS A 84 6.87 11.98 0.00
N GLN A 85 5.64 12.38 0.30
CA GLN A 85 5.33 13.25 1.42
C GLN A 85 5.67 12.60 2.77
N SER A 86 5.40 11.31 2.93
CA SER A 86 5.74 10.57 4.14
C SER A 86 7.25 10.51 4.33
N LYS A 87 8.03 10.31 3.26
CA LYS A 87 9.50 10.38 3.30
C LYS A 87 10.00 11.79 3.67
N TYR A 88 9.39 12.82 3.11
CA TYR A 88 9.70 14.22 3.44
C TYR A 88 9.46 14.53 4.92
N ASN A 89 8.29 14.15 5.44
CA ASN A 89 7.93 14.33 6.85
C ASN A 89 8.90 13.59 7.78
N SER A 90 9.26 12.34 7.45
CA SER A 90 10.25 11.57 8.21
C SER A 90 11.64 12.20 8.17
N CYS A 91 12.07 12.70 7.01
CA CYS A 91 13.34 13.41 6.87
C CYS A 91 13.38 14.66 7.75
N ARG A 92 12.28 15.42 7.82
CA ARG A 92 12.20 16.66 8.60
C ARG A 92 12.38 16.47 10.10
N VAL A 93 11.89 15.36 10.64
CA VAL A 93 11.91 15.08 12.08
C VAL A 93 13.11 14.23 12.49
N GLY A 94 13.94 13.80 11.53
CA GLY A 94 15.13 13.02 11.79
C GLY A 94 16.24 13.83 12.48
N PRO A 95 17.11 13.17 13.26
CA PRO A 95 18.34 13.79 13.73
C PRO A 95 19.22 14.18 12.54
N ASP A 96 19.86 15.34 12.60
CA ASP A 96 20.72 15.90 11.54
C ASP A 96 20.00 16.19 10.20
N ALA A 97 18.68 16.38 10.25
CA ALA A 97 17.86 16.70 9.09
C ALA A 97 18.33 17.97 8.37
N ASN A 98 18.90 17.80 7.19
CA ASN A 98 19.17 18.90 6.29
C ASN A 98 17.92 19.21 5.47
N MET A 99 17.25 20.34 5.75
CA MET A 99 16.02 20.73 5.04
C MET A 99 16.22 20.84 3.52
N SER A 100 17.37 21.34 3.06
CA SER A 100 17.64 21.41 1.60
C SER A 100 17.77 20.02 0.98
N SER A 101 18.33 19.05 1.70
CA SER A 101 18.37 17.65 1.26
C SER A 101 16.97 17.02 1.26
N CYS A 102 16.18 17.20 2.33
CA CYS A 102 14.82 16.67 2.40
C CYS A 102 13.92 17.21 1.27
N VAL A 103 14.00 18.51 0.96
CA VAL A 103 13.24 19.12 -0.14
C VAL A 103 13.72 18.59 -1.51
N SER A 104 15.03 18.39 -1.67
CA SER A 104 15.60 17.83 -2.90
C SER A 104 15.18 16.37 -3.10
N GLU A 105 15.25 15.53 -2.07
CA GLU A 105 14.80 14.14 -2.10
C GLU A 105 13.30 14.02 -2.38
N HIS A 106 12.49 14.91 -1.80
CA HIS A 106 11.06 14.97 -2.10
C HIS A 106 10.80 15.30 -3.58
N ALA A 107 11.49 16.30 -4.12
CA ALA A 107 11.35 16.70 -5.52
C ALA A 107 11.82 15.60 -6.49
N SER A 108 12.90 14.89 -6.15
CA SER A 108 13.39 13.72 -6.90
C SER A 108 12.36 12.60 -6.85
N CYS A 109 11.84 12.26 -5.67
CA CYS A 109 10.79 11.24 -5.50
C CYS A 109 9.55 11.54 -6.35
N CYS A 110 9.06 12.78 -6.37
CA CYS A 110 7.94 13.20 -7.22
C CYS A 110 8.25 13.05 -8.72
N SER A 111 9.49 13.33 -9.12
CA SER A 111 9.91 13.25 -10.53
C SER A 111 10.07 11.80 -10.96
N ASP A 112 10.68 10.96 -10.13
CA ASP A 112 10.80 9.52 -10.37
C ASP A 112 9.43 8.85 -10.48
N ALA A 113 8.49 9.21 -9.60
CA ALA A 113 7.11 8.75 -9.66
C ALA A 113 6.41 9.16 -10.97
N PHE A 114 6.65 10.38 -11.42
CA PHE A 114 6.11 10.89 -12.68
C PHE A 114 6.71 10.18 -13.89
N ASP A 115 8.02 9.96 -13.91
CA ASP A 115 8.71 9.28 -15.00
C ASP A 115 8.33 7.80 -15.07
N LEU A 116 8.18 7.15 -13.91
CA LEU A 116 7.63 5.80 -13.82
C LEU A 116 6.21 5.74 -14.38
N CYS A 117 5.36 6.71 -14.05
CA CYS A 117 4.01 6.82 -14.59
C CYS A 117 4.02 7.03 -16.10
N ARG A 118 4.88 7.90 -16.62
CA ARG A 118 5.02 8.13 -18.07
C ARG A 118 5.59 6.95 -18.84
N GLY A 119 6.44 6.15 -18.21
CA GLY A 119 7.06 4.97 -18.79
C GLY A 119 6.14 3.75 -18.83
N ALA A 120 5.02 3.78 -18.11
CA ALA A 120 4.03 2.71 -18.13
C ALA A 120 3.21 2.74 -19.45
N PRO A 121 3.01 1.58 -20.10
CA PRO A 121 2.18 1.49 -21.29
C PRO A 121 0.74 1.91 -20.97
N ASP A 122 0.14 2.71 -21.86
CA ASP A 122 -1.22 3.25 -21.74
C ASP A 122 -1.50 4.08 -20.47
N ALA A 123 -0.45 4.60 -19.84
CA ALA A 123 -0.61 5.49 -18.69
C ALA A 123 -1.41 6.72 -19.06
N ASN A 124 -2.33 7.10 -18.17
CA ASN A 124 -3.08 8.33 -18.33
C ASN A 124 -2.18 9.53 -18.01
N MET A 125 -1.65 10.18 -19.04
CA MET A 125 -0.73 11.31 -18.90
C MET A 125 -1.34 12.49 -18.14
N ALA A 126 -2.67 12.67 -18.19
CA ALA A 126 -3.35 13.69 -17.40
C ALA A 126 -3.35 13.32 -15.91
N GLN A 127 -3.53 12.03 -15.59
CA GLN A 127 -3.42 11.54 -14.21
C GLN A 127 -1.99 11.63 -13.69
N CYS A 128 -0.98 11.22 -14.47
CA CYS A 128 0.43 11.36 -14.10
C CYS A 128 0.79 12.84 -13.82
N ALA A 129 0.31 13.76 -14.66
CA ALA A 129 0.53 15.19 -14.46
C ALA A 129 -0.19 15.71 -13.20
N SER A 130 -1.43 15.26 -12.95
CA SER A 130 -2.19 15.62 -11.75
C SER A 130 -1.51 15.13 -10.48
N GLU A 131 -1.01 13.89 -10.45
CA GLU A 131 -0.31 13.32 -9.29
C GLU A 131 1.06 13.96 -9.06
N ASN A 132 1.81 14.26 -10.13
CA ASN A 132 3.06 15.01 -10.04
C ASN A 132 2.84 16.43 -9.50
N ALA A 133 1.78 17.11 -9.97
CA ALA A 133 1.39 18.41 -9.45
C ALA A 133 0.97 18.33 -7.99
N ALA A 134 0.18 17.34 -7.60
CA ALA A 134 -0.19 17.11 -6.21
C ALA A 134 1.07 16.88 -5.35
N CYS A 135 1.97 15.98 -5.77
CA CYS A 135 3.23 15.69 -5.07
C CYS A 135 4.07 16.96 -4.88
N LYS A 136 4.26 17.76 -5.94
CA LYS A 136 5.06 18.99 -5.87
C LYS A 136 4.40 20.11 -5.04
N ASN A 137 3.11 20.04 -4.73
CA ASN A 137 2.40 21.04 -3.92
C ASN A 137 2.30 20.68 -2.44
N GLN A 138 2.80 19.52 -1.99
CA GLN A 138 2.68 19.07 -0.59
C GLN A 138 3.86 19.51 0.32
N LYS A 139 4.80 20.32 -0.19
CA LYS A 139 6.00 20.79 0.51
C LYS A 139 5.80 22.10 1.27
#